data_AF-A0A951BBM9-F1
#
_entry.id   AF-A0A951BBM9-F1
#
_cell.length_a   1.000
_cell.length_b   1.000
_cell.length_c   1.000
_cell.angle_alpha   90.00
_cell.angle_beta   90.00
_cell.angle_gamma   90.00
#
_symmetry.space_group_name_H-M   'P 1'
#
loop_
_entity.id
_entity.type
_entity.pdbx_description
1 polymer ?
#
loop_
_entity_poly.entity_id
_entity_poly.type
_entity_poly.pdbx_seq_one_letter_code
_entity_poly.pdbx_strand_id
1 'polypeptide(L)'
;MKLLNAMALAGIIGAGLTLTATSASARIICNEEGDCWHSKTEYVYPPSVRLMVHPDDWKWKEGERFSWREHEGRGFWRGGRWEGF
;
A
#
# COMPACT_ATOMS: atom_id res chain seq x y z
N MET A 1 52.04 -11.30 43.30
CA MET A 1 52.41 -11.62 41.89
C MET A 1 51.47 -12.70 41.36
N LYS A 2 51.19 -12.60 40.06
CA LYS A 2 50.38 -13.48 39.18
C LYS A 2 48.87 -13.27 39.23
N LEU A 3 48.15 -13.13 38.12
CA LEU A 3 48.46 -13.04 36.68
C LEU A 3 47.19 -12.46 36.03
N LEU A 4 47.35 -11.56 35.06
CA LEU A 4 46.28 -11.24 34.11
C LEU A 4 45.86 -12.50 33.37
N ASN A 5 44.57 -12.64 33.08
CA ASN A 5 43.99 -13.30 31.90
C ASN A 5 42.47 -13.31 32.04
N ALA A 6 41.61 -13.22 31.03
CA ALA A 6 41.68 -12.85 29.62
C ALA A 6 40.24 -13.08 29.09
N MET A 7 39.89 -12.42 27.98
CA MET A 7 38.85 -12.80 27.01
C MET A 7 37.39 -12.64 27.46
N ALA A 8 36.66 -11.63 26.96
CA ALA A 8 36.06 -11.53 25.62
C ALA A 8 34.79 -12.39 25.47
N LEU A 9 33.66 -11.74 25.17
CA LEU A 9 32.38 -12.22 24.59
C LEU A 9 31.35 -11.11 24.89
N ALA A 10 30.47 -10.58 24.03
CA ALA A 10 30.15 -10.66 22.62
C ALA A 10 29.21 -9.43 22.40
N GLY A 11 29.41 -8.54 21.43
CA GLY A 11 28.84 -8.73 20.10
C GLY A 11 27.30 -8.70 20.09
N ILE A 12 26.68 -7.52 19.99
CA ILE A 12 25.49 -7.31 19.14
C ILE A 12 25.64 -5.95 18.47
N ILE A 13 26.03 -5.97 17.20
CA ILE A 13 25.86 -4.84 16.28
C ILE A 13 24.34 -4.70 16.13
N GLY A 14 23.78 -3.64 16.70
CA GLY A 14 22.40 -3.23 16.42
C GLY A 14 22.33 -2.75 14.98
N ALA A 15 22.24 -3.67 14.03
CA ALA A 15 21.83 -3.34 12.67
C ALA A 15 20.37 -2.90 12.77
N GLY A 16 20.17 -1.59 12.95
CA GLY A 16 18.87 -0.98 12.78
C GLY A 16 18.39 -1.33 11.39
N LEU A 17 17.41 -2.24 11.32
CA LEU A 17 16.64 -2.48 10.10
C LEU A 17 15.89 -1.18 9.84
N THR A 18 16.52 -0.28 9.08
CA THR A 18 15.80 0.80 8.42
C THR A 18 14.92 0.11 7.39
N LEU A 19 13.70 -0.23 7.81
CA LEU A 19 12.63 -0.55 6.88
C LEU A 19 12.44 0.70 6.05
N THR A 20 13.11 0.77 4.91
CA THR A 20 12.78 1.74 3.87
C THR A 20 11.40 1.33 3.40
N ALA A 21 10.37 1.89 4.04
CA ALA A 21 9.04 1.92 3.50
C ALA A 21 9.18 2.66 2.17
N THR A 22 9.36 1.90 1.09
CA THR A 22 9.21 2.45 -0.23
C THR A 22 7.78 2.97 -0.25
N SER A 23 7.64 4.29 -0.27
CA SER A 23 6.38 4.93 -0.60
C SER A 23 6.10 4.54 -2.04
N ALA A 24 5.57 3.34 -2.24
CA ALA A 24 4.96 2.94 -3.48
C ALA A 24 3.86 3.98 -3.68
N SER A 25 4.06 4.92 -4.60
CA SER A 25 3.08 5.94 -4.91
C SER A 25 1.79 5.24 -5.26
N ALA A 26 0.85 5.21 -4.32
CA ALA A 26 -0.41 4.56 -4.53
C ALA A 26 -1.27 5.49 -5.40
N ARG A 27 -2.18 4.92 -6.17
CA ARG A 27 -3.30 5.67 -6.74
C ARG A 27 -4.56 5.25 -6.00
N ILE A 28 -5.41 6.23 -5.72
CA ILE A 28 -6.78 5.94 -5.27
C ILE A 28 -7.61 5.78 -6.53
N ILE A 29 -8.30 4.66 -6.65
CA ILE A 29 -9.13 4.35 -7.81
C ILE A 29 -10.55 4.20 -7.32
N CYS A 30 -11.47 4.93 -7.92
CA CYS A 30 -12.89 4.89 -7.58
C CYS A 30 -13.72 4.48 -8.78
N ASN A 31 -14.69 3.59 -8.57
CA ASN A 31 -15.68 3.27 -9.59
C ASN A 31 -16.88 4.24 -9.53
N GLU A 32 -17.79 4.10 -10.48
CA GLU A 32 -19.01 4.90 -10.52
C GLU A 32 -20.02 4.57 -9.42
N GLU A 33 -19.84 3.50 -8.66
CA GLU A 33 -20.73 3.10 -7.57
C GLU A 33 -20.32 3.77 -6.25
N GLY A 34 -19.07 4.23 -6.16
CA GLY A 34 -18.49 4.87 -4.98
C GLY A 34 -17.47 4.01 -4.27
N ASP A 35 -17.18 2.80 -4.76
CA ASP A 35 -16.14 1.97 -4.19
C ASP A 35 -14.77 2.51 -4.61
N CYS A 36 -13.95 2.85 -3.62
CA CYS A 36 -12.59 3.33 -3.80
C CYS A 36 -11.58 2.35 -3.20
N TRP A 37 -10.46 2.14 -3.87
CA TRP A 37 -9.39 1.26 -3.41
C TRP A 37 -8.01 1.82 -3.76
N HIS A 38 -6.99 1.36 -3.04
CA HIS A 38 -5.62 1.73 -3.35
C HIS A 38 -5.00 0.75 -4.35
N SER A 39 -4.32 1.27 -5.36
CA SER A 39 -3.47 0.49 -6.25
C SER A 39 -2.03 0.96 -6.13
N LYS A 40 -1.12 0.03 -5.79
CA LYS A 40 0.34 0.27 -5.72
C LYS A 40 1.00 0.23 -7.10
N THR A 41 0.23 -0.07 -8.15
CA THR A 41 0.72 -0.20 -9.53
C THR A 41 -0.27 0.48 -10.47
N GLU A 42 0.26 1.15 -11.49
CA GLU A 42 -0.56 1.70 -12.55
C GLU A 42 -0.93 0.59 -13.54
N TYR A 43 -2.24 0.39 -13.73
CA TYR A 43 -2.78 -0.61 -14.63
C TYR A 43 -3.57 0.05 -15.75
N VAL A 44 -3.55 -0.56 -16.93
CA VAL A 44 -4.44 -0.18 -18.03
C VAL A 44 -5.78 -0.87 -17.82
N TYR A 45 -6.77 -0.09 -17.41
CA TYR A 45 -8.14 -0.59 -17.22
C TYR A 45 -8.92 -0.58 -18.54
N PRO A 46 -9.85 -1.54 -18.74
CA PRO A 46 -10.77 -1.47 -19.88
C PRO A 46 -11.55 -0.15 -19.89
N PRO A 47 -11.67 0.58 -21.00
CA PRO A 47 -12.39 1.86 -21.01
C PRO A 47 -13.87 1.73 -20.60
N SER A 48 -14.45 0.53 -20.74
CA SER A 48 -15.82 0.21 -20.34
C SER A 48 -16.06 0.21 -18.83
N VAL A 49 -15.02 0.14 -17.97
CA VAL A 49 -15.21 0.10 -16.50
C VAL A 49 -15.42 1.48 -15.87
N ARG A 50 -15.18 2.58 -16.60
CA ARG A 50 -15.38 3.98 -16.16
C ARG A 50 -14.83 4.25 -14.75
N LEU A 51 -13.53 4.07 -14.57
CA LEU A 51 -12.84 4.32 -13.30
C LEU A 51 -12.26 5.74 -13.26
N MET A 52 -12.29 6.34 -12.07
CA MET A 52 -11.62 7.59 -11.75
C MET A 52 -10.32 7.27 -11.01
N VAL A 53 -9.21 7.87 -11.45
CA VAL A 53 -7.90 7.67 -10.84
C VAL A 53 -7.45 8.98 -10.19
N HIS A 54 -7.11 8.90 -8.92
CA HIS A 54 -6.70 10.01 -8.09
C HIS A 54 -5.30 9.78 -7.51
N PRO A 55 -4.56 10.85 -7.15
CA PRO A 55 -3.33 10.72 -6.35
C PRO A 55 -3.62 10.12 -4.97
N ASP A 56 -2.59 9.62 -4.27
CA ASP A 56 -2.73 8.97 -2.96
C ASP A 56 -3.19 9.91 -1.83
N ASP A 57 -2.98 11.21 -1.99
CA ASP A 57 -3.38 12.24 -1.03
C ASP A 57 -4.80 12.76 -1.26
N TRP A 58 -5.48 12.27 -2.31
CA TRP A 58 -6.83 12.68 -2.63
C TRP A 58 -7.82 12.24 -1.56
N LYS A 59 -8.75 13.15 -1.27
CA LYS A 59 -9.81 12.94 -0.29
C LYS A 59 -11.11 13.48 -0.85
N TRP A 60 -12.20 12.76 -0.60
CA TRP A 60 -13.54 13.26 -0.84
C TRP A 60 -14.06 14.08 0.34
N LYS A 61 -15.10 14.89 0.09
CA LYS A 61 -15.76 15.68 1.15
C LYS A 61 -16.71 14.82 1.98
N GLU A 62 -16.96 15.26 3.20
CA GLU A 62 -18.01 14.65 4.04
C GLU A 62 -19.37 14.71 3.33
N GLY A 63 -20.11 13.60 3.38
CA GLY A 63 -21.40 13.46 2.69
C GLY A 63 -21.31 12.97 1.24
N GLU A 64 -20.11 12.83 0.68
CA GLU A 64 -19.94 12.15 -0.61
C GLU A 64 -20.12 10.63 -0.47
N ARG A 65 -20.58 9.99 -1.55
CA ARG A 65 -20.99 8.58 -1.60
C ARG A 65 -19.84 7.57 -1.62
N PHE A 66 -18.61 8.02 -1.43
CA PHE A 66 -17.42 7.18 -1.56
C PHE A 66 -17.20 6.31 -0.33
N SER A 67 -16.70 5.11 -0.53
CA SER A 67 -16.41 4.12 0.51
C SER A 67 -15.17 3.32 0.17
N TRP A 68 -14.31 3.11 1.16
CA TRP A 68 -13.09 2.30 0.99
C TRP A 68 -13.42 0.82 0.86
N ARG A 69 -12.82 0.16 -0.14
CA ARG A 69 -12.83 -1.28 -0.35
C ARG A 69 -11.45 -1.78 -0.75
N GLU A 70 -10.65 -2.16 0.24
CA GLU A 70 -9.30 -2.66 -0.05
C GLU A 70 -9.31 -4.08 -0.59
N HIS A 71 -8.46 -4.35 -1.58
CA HIS A 71 -8.19 -5.68 -2.09
C HIS A 71 -6.75 -5.73 -2.65
N GLU A 72 -6.03 -6.81 -2.36
CA GLU A 72 -4.68 -7.01 -2.89
C GLU A 72 -4.72 -7.72 -4.25
N GLY A 73 -3.76 -7.40 -5.13
CA GLY A 73 -3.63 -8.04 -6.43
C GLY A 73 -4.17 -7.21 -7.60
N ARG A 74 -4.21 -7.84 -8.78
CA ARG A 74 -4.50 -7.23 -10.07
C ARG A 74 -6.00 -7.30 -10.38
N GLY A 75 -6.68 -6.17 -10.49
CA GLY A 75 -8.12 -6.13 -10.76
C GLY A 75 -8.78 -4.79 -10.41
N PHE A 76 -10.11 -4.80 -10.35
CA PHE A 76 -10.93 -3.64 -10.00
C PHE A 76 -12.25 -4.04 -9.32
N TRP A 77 -12.86 -3.10 -8.59
CA TRP A 77 -14.20 -3.29 -8.02
C TRP A 77 -15.32 -2.92 -9.00
N ARG A 78 -16.32 -3.80 -9.13
CA ARG A 78 -17.56 -3.60 -9.89
C ARG A 78 -18.71 -4.37 -9.26
N GLY A 79 -19.86 -3.73 -9.07
CA GLY A 79 -21.04 -4.38 -8.52
C GLY A 79 -20.82 -4.95 -7.11
N GLY A 80 -19.96 -4.29 -6.32
CA GLY A 80 -19.56 -4.77 -4.99
C GLY A 80 -18.71 -6.05 -4.99
N ARG A 81 -18.08 -6.42 -6.11
CA ARG A 81 -17.17 -7.57 -6.21
C ARG A 81 -15.84 -7.17 -6.84
N TRP A 82 -14.78 -7.89 -6.47
CA TRP A 82 -13.48 -7.77 -7.10
C TRP A 82 -13.42 -8.59 -8.40
N GLU A 83 -13.09 -7.95 -9.51
CA GLU A 83 -12.84 -8.58 -10.81
C GLU A 83 -11.34 -8.53 -11.11
N GLY A 84 -10.70 -9.70 -11.18
CA GLY A 84 -9.29 -9.81 -11.55
C GLY A 84 -9.05 -9.54 -13.03
N PHE A 85 -7.83 -9.11 -13.38
CA PHE A 85 -7.37 -9.05 -14.78
C PHE A 85 -7.09 -10.43 -15.37
#